data_AF-A0A351FXA8-F1
#
_entry.id   AF-A0A351FXA8-F1
#
_cell.length_a   1.000
_cell.length_b   1.000
_cell.length_c   1.000
_cell.angle_alpha   90.00
_cell.angle_beta   90.00
_cell.angle_gamma   90.00
#
_symmetry.space_group_name_H-M   'P 1'
#
loop_
_entity.id
_entity.type
_entity.pdbx_description
1 polymer ?
#
loop_
_entity_poly.entity_id
_entity_poly.type
_entity_poly.pdbx_seq_one_letter_code
_entity_poly.pdbx_strand_id
1 'polypeptide(L)'
;MDSQSEQVTKTVIRAATGCLDDCVDRIEHATQQLNDAQIWYRHDEAMNSIGNLLLHLCGNLRQWIMAGIGDAEDDRDRPAEFRQREVIPRAALLRDLRATVEEAKA
;
A
#
# COMPACT_ATOMS: atom_id res chain seq x y z
N MET A 1 0.04 -7.42 -32.81
CA MET A 1 0.73 -8.09 -31.68
C MET A 1 0.40 -9.56 -31.76
N ASP A 2 1.38 -10.42 -31.51
CA ASP A 2 1.22 -11.86 -31.61
C ASP A 2 0.24 -12.37 -30.53
N SER A 3 -0.67 -13.29 -30.87
CA SER A 3 -1.74 -13.76 -29.97
C SER A 3 -1.19 -14.36 -28.68
N GLN A 4 0.01 -14.94 -28.74
CA GLN A 4 0.72 -15.47 -27.58
C GLN A 4 1.24 -14.37 -26.65
N SER A 5 1.71 -13.25 -27.20
CA SER A 5 2.19 -12.11 -26.40
C SER A 5 1.05 -11.46 -25.62
N GLU A 6 -0.13 -11.33 -26.23
CA GLU A 6 -1.32 -10.79 -25.55
C GLU A 6 -1.78 -11.69 -24.39
N GLN A 7 -1.72 -13.01 -24.58
CA GLN A 7 -2.09 -13.98 -23.55
C GLN A 7 -1.12 -13.93 -22.36
N VAL A 8 0.18 -13.78 -22.61
CA VAL A 8 1.21 -13.65 -21.56
C VAL A 8 0.97 -12.37 -20.76
N THR A 9 0.76 -11.22 -21.44
CA THR A 9 0.47 -9.95 -20.76
C THR A 9 -0.75 -10.05 -19.85
N LYS A 10 -1.87 -10.59 -20.35
CA LYS A 10 -3.09 -10.80 -19.54
C LYS A 10 -2.84 -11.68 -18.32
N THR A 11 -2.05 -12.74 -18.48
CA THR A 11 -1.74 -13.67 -17.39
C THR A 11 -0.89 -13.01 -16.31
N VAL A 12 0.12 -12.25 -16.71
CA VAL A 12 1.00 -11.52 -15.77
C VAL A 12 0.22 -10.46 -15.01
N ILE A 13 -0.58 -9.64 -15.70
CA ILE A 13 -1.41 -8.60 -15.05
C ILE A 13 -2.36 -9.24 -14.04
N ARG A 14 -3.05 -10.32 -14.41
CA ARG A 14 -3.95 -11.03 -13.50
C ARG A 14 -3.22 -11.58 -12.27
N ALA A 15 -2.06 -12.18 -12.47
CA ALA A 15 -1.27 -12.74 -11.35
C ALA A 15 -0.75 -11.64 -10.43
N ALA A 16 -0.26 -10.52 -10.98
CA ALA A 16 0.25 -9.39 -10.22
C ALA A 16 -0.86 -8.70 -9.41
N THR A 17 -2.00 -8.42 -10.03
CA THR A 17 -3.17 -7.82 -9.36
C THR A 17 -3.75 -8.74 -8.28
N GLY A 18 -3.86 -10.04 -8.54
CA GLY A 18 -4.27 -11.01 -7.52
C GLY A 18 -3.28 -11.12 -6.35
N CYS A 19 -1.98 -10.97 -6.61
CA CYS A 19 -0.97 -10.91 -5.55
C CYS A 19 -1.15 -9.67 -4.67
N LEU A 20 -1.51 -8.51 -5.24
CA LEU A 20 -1.82 -7.31 -4.47
C LEU A 20 -3.05 -7.53 -3.58
N ASP A 21 -4.10 -8.17 -4.11
CA ASP A 21 -5.30 -8.54 -3.35
C ASP A 21 -4.97 -9.43 -2.15
N ASP A 22 -4.24 -10.53 -2.38
CA ASP A 22 -3.79 -11.44 -1.32
C ASP A 22 -2.95 -10.72 -0.25
N CYS A 23 -2.10 -9.77 -0.67
CA CYS A 23 -1.27 -8.99 0.24
C CYS A 23 -2.11 -8.07 1.13
N VAL A 24 -3.04 -7.30 0.54
CA VAL A 24 -3.86 -6.36 1.31
C VAL A 24 -4.84 -7.10 2.24
N ASP A 25 -5.38 -8.24 1.82
CA ASP A 25 -6.25 -9.08 2.66
C ASP A 25 -5.50 -9.58 3.91
N ARG A 26 -4.25 -10.02 3.75
CA ARG A 26 -3.41 -10.45 4.88
C ARG A 26 -3.06 -9.30 5.82
N ILE A 27 -2.74 -8.13 5.27
CA ILE A 27 -2.44 -6.93 6.06
C ILE A 27 -3.67 -6.52 6.87
N GLU A 28 -4.85 -6.47 6.24
CA GLU A 28 -6.11 -6.15 6.92
C GLU A 28 -6.42 -7.17 8.02
N HIS A 29 -6.33 -8.46 7.73
CA HIS A 29 -6.57 -9.52 8.71
C HIS A 29 -5.67 -9.38 9.94
N ALA A 30 -4.37 -9.15 9.76
CA ALA A 30 -3.44 -8.96 10.87
C ALA A 30 -3.71 -7.66 11.64
N THR A 31 -3.94 -6.56 10.92
CA THR A 31 -4.06 -5.23 11.52
C THR A 31 -5.39 -5.05 12.27
N GLN A 32 -6.48 -5.70 11.84
CA GLN A 32 -7.79 -5.63 12.49
C GLN A 32 -7.80 -6.20 13.92
N GLN A 33 -6.83 -7.04 14.26
CA GLN A 33 -6.67 -7.63 15.61
C GLN A 33 -6.05 -6.64 16.61
N LEU A 34 -5.53 -5.51 16.13
CA LEU A 34 -4.86 -4.49 16.93
C LEU A 34 -5.76 -3.26 17.09
N ASN A 35 -5.66 -2.59 18.24
CA ASN A 35 -6.25 -1.27 18.43
C ASN A 35 -5.31 -0.16 17.90
N ASP A 36 -5.83 1.07 17.82
CA ASP A 36 -5.08 2.22 17.30
C ASP A 36 -3.77 2.47 18.06
N ALA A 37 -3.79 2.33 19.38
CA ALA A 37 -2.58 2.52 20.20
C ALA A 37 -1.51 1.46 19.90
N GLN A 38 -1.89 0.20 19.68
CA GLN A 38 -0.96 -0.86 19.29
C GLN A 38 -0.40 -0.67 17.88
N ILE A 39 -1.21 -0.16 16.95
CA ILE A 39 -0.76 0.15 15.58
C ILE A 39 0.29 1.27 15.56
N TRP A 40 0.12 2.26 16.44
CA TRP A 40 1.02 3.41 16.56
C TRP A 40 2.12 3.22 17.61
N TYR A 41 2.11 2.08 18.31
CA TYR A 41 3.15 1.73 19.27
C TYR A 41 4.52 1.62 18.58
N ARG A 42 5.55 2.05 19.31
CA ARG A 42 6.95 1.94 18.94
C ARG A 42 7.73 1.52 20.17
N HIS A 43 8.71 0.63 19.99
CA HIS A 43 9.62 0.29 21.08
C HIS A 43 10.62 1.42 21.37
N ASP A 44 11.02 2.16 20.34
CA ASP A 44 11.95 3.28 20.41
C ASP A 44 11.53 4.40 19.43
N GLU A 45 11.90 5.64 19.71
CA GLU A 45 11.55 6.81 18.88
C GLU A 45 12.11 6.74 17.45
N ALA A 46 13.26 6.07 17.26
CA ALA A 46 13.87 5.87 15.95
C ALA A 46 13.17 4.78 15.12
N MET A 47 12.27 3.99 15.72
CA MET A 47 11.57 2.90 15.04
C MET A 47 10.28 3.37 14.35
N ASN A 48 9.89 2.61 13.32
CA ASN A 48 8.62 2.79 12.65
C ASN A 48 7.52 2.00 13.37
N SER A 49 6.35 2.62 13.50
CA SER A 49 5.13 1.93 13.91
C SER A 49 4.50 1.21 12.71
N ILE A 50 3.53 0.32 12.97
CA ILE A 50 2.72 -0.28 11.89
C ILE A 50 2.01 0.82 11.09
N GLY A 51 1.52 1.86 11.77
CA GLY A 51 0.93 3.03 11.12
C GLY A 51 1.84 3.67 10.08
N ASN A 52 3.14 3.86 10.38
CA ASN A 52 4.09 4.40 9.40
C ASN A 52 4.30 3.47 8.21
N LEU A 53 4.35 2.16 8.46
CA LEU A 53 4.55 1.17 7.40
C LEU A 53 3.34 1.15 6.46
N LEU A 54 2.12 1.28 6.97
CA LEU A 54 0.92 1.38 6.14
C LEU A 54 0.93 2.65 5.27
N LEU A 55 1.27 3.81 5.85
CA LEU A 55 1.44 5.06 5.09
C LEU A 55 2.52 4.90 4.01
N HIS A 56 3.63 4.24 4.37
CA HIS A 56 4.74 3.99 3.46
C HIS A 56 4.34 3.11 2.27
N LEU A 57 3.55 2.06 2.51
CA LEU A 57 3.04 1.20 1.46
C LEU A 57 2.14 1.98 0.49
N CYS A 58 1.28 2.87 0.99
CA CYS A 58 0.47 3.71 0.13
C CYS A 58 1.34 4.59 -0.78
N GLY A 59 2.31 5.30 -0.23
CA GLY A 59 3.22 6.13 -1.02
C GLY A 59 4.10 5.31 -1.98
N ASN A 60 4.49 4.09 -1.60
CA ASN A 60 5.26 3.19 -2.45
C ASN A 60 4.46 2.75 -3.69
N LEU A 61 3.20 2.35 -3.52
CA LEU A 61 2.34 1.93 -4.64
C LEU A 61 2.06 3.11 -5.59
N ARG A 62 1.76 4.31 -5.06
CA ARG A 62 1.58 5.51 -5.88
C ARG A 62 2.80 5.80 -6.74
N GLN A 63 3.98 5.83 -6.14
CA GLN A 63 5.21 6.13 -6.87
C GLN A 63 5.54 5.06 -7.93
N TRP A 64 5.56 3.78 -7.55
CA TRP A 64 6.08 2.74 -8.46
C TRP A 64 5.09 2.29 -9.50
N ILE A 65 3.80 2.23 -9.17
CA ILE A 65 2.78 1.74 -10.09
C ILE A 65 2.11 2.91 -10.80
N MET A 66 1.54 3.85 -10.06
CA MET A 66 0.75 4.92 -10.68
C MET A 66 1.64 5.91 -11.45
N ALA A 67 2.70 6.42 -10.83
CA ALA A 67 3.61 7.32 -11.53
C ALA A 67 4.58 6.56 -12.44
N GLY A 68 5.18 5.48 -11.93
CA GLY A 68 6.20 4.72 -12.66
C GLY A 68 5.70 3.96 -13.88
N ILE A 69 4.46 3.47 -13.87
CA ILE A 69 3.86 2.69 -14.98
C ILE A 69 2.66 3.43 -15.58
N GLY A 70 1.80 4.02 -14.74
CA GLY A 70 0.55 4.67 -15.14
C GLY A 70 0.65 6.12 -15.60
N ASP A 71 1.87 6.69 -15.65
CA ASP A 71 2.13 8.08 -16.08
C ASP A 71 1.43 9.15 -15.21
N ALA A 72 1.06 8.81 -13.98
CA ALA A 72 0.56 9.77 -13.00
C ALA A 72 1.71 10.67 -12.47
N GLU A 73 1.37 11.83 -11.92
CA GLU A 73 2.34 12.69 -11.25
C GLU A 73 2.85 12.03 -9.95
N ASP A 74 4.17 12.05 -9.71
CA ASP A 74 4.77 11.59 -8.44
C ASP A 74 4.86 12.77 -7.45
N ASP A 75 3.84 12.92 -6.62
CA ASP A 75 3.74 13.96 -5.58
C ASP A 75 4.20 13.47 -4.18
N ARG A 76 4.93 12.36 -4.13
CA ARG A 76 5.24 11.65 -2.89
C ARG A 76 6.14 12.43 -1.92
N ASP A 77 5.62 12.72 -0.73
CA ASP A 77 6.43 13.14 0.44
C ASP A 77 6.82 11.93 1.32
N ARG A 78 7.84 11.19 0.88
CA ARG A 78 8.36 10.02 1.62
C ARG A 78 8.77 10.36 3.06
N PRO A 79 9.50 11.46 3.32
CA PRO A 79 9.82 11.83 4.69
C PRO A 79 8.59 12.02 5.60
N ALA A 80 7.46 12.55 5.10
CA ALA A 80 6.24 12.71 5.89
C ALA A 80 5.64 11.37 6.36
N GLU A 81 5.68 10.32 5.53
CA GLU A 81 5.21 8.96 5.87
C GLU A 81 5.85 8.44 7.17
N PHE A 82 7.15 8.70 7.32
CA PHE A 82 7.95 8.27 8.48
C PHE A 82 7.99 9.29 9.61
N ARG A 83 7.78 10.59 9.34
CA ARG A 83 7.67 11.62 10.37
C ARG A 83 6.32 11.61 11.08
N GLN A 84 5.28 10.99 10.52
CA GLN A 84 3.97 10.96 11.17
C GLN A 84 4.05 10.34 12.57
N ARG A 85 3.57 11.08 13.57
CA ARG A 85 3.52 10.67 14.98
C ARG A 85 2.10 10.68 15.55
N GLU A 86 1.20 11.48 14.99
CA GLU A 86 -0.20 11.51 15.43
C GLU A 86 -0.94 10.24 15.02
N VAL A 87 -1.80 9.77 15.92
CA VAL A 87 -2.61 8.57 15.71
C VAL A 87 -3.64 8.83 14.62
N ILE A 88 -3.47 8.17 13.48
CA ILE A 88 -4.51 8.02 12.47
C ILE A 88 -5.31 6.76 12.82
N PRO A 89 -6.64 6.80 12.89
CA PRO A 89 -7.45 5.62 13.19
C PRO A 89 -7.16 4.46 12.25
N ARG A 90 -7.09 3.24 12.77
CA ARG A 90 -6.86 2.00 12.00
C ARG A 90 -7.76 1.92 10.77
N ALA A 91 -9.05 2.22 10.96
CA ALA A 91 -10.04 2.14 9.89
C ALA A 91 -9.71 3.09 8.73
N ALA A 92 -9.16 4.27 9.01
CA ALA A 92 -8.72 5.20 7.98
C ALA A 92 -7.47 4.66 7.25
N LEU A 93 -6.47 4.17 7.98
CA LEU A 93 -5.26 3.58 7.38
C LEU A 93 -5.58 2.41 6.45
N LEU A 94 -6.45 1.49 6.87
CA LEU A 94 -6.84 0.34 6.05
C LEU A 94 -7.67 0.73 4.84
N ARG A 95 -8.62 1.67 5.01
CA ARG A 95 -9.40 2.22 3.89
C ARG A 95 -8.49 2.85 2.84
N ASP A 96 -7.54 3.67 3.28
CA ASP A 96 -6.65 4.40 2.37
C ASP A 96 -5.67 3.43 1.67
N LEU A 97 -5.18 2.40 2.38
CA LEU A 97 -4.38 1.33 1.76
C LEU A 97 -5.20 0.58 0.69
N ARG A 98 -6.41 0.14 1.01
CA ARG A 98 -7.25 -0.59 0.05
C ARG A 98 -7.60 0.26 -1.17
N ALA A 99 -7.95 1.53 -0.97
CA ALA A 99 -8.19 2.46 -2.08
C ALA A 99 -6.94 2.59 -2.97
N THR A 100 -5.76 2.71 -2.37
CA THR A 100 -4.49 2.80 -3.10
C THR A 100 -4.18 1.52 -3.89
N VAL A 101 -4.51 0.34 -3.34
CA VAL A 101 -4.36 -0.95 -4.04
C VAL A 101 -5.32 -1.04 -5.22
N GLU A 102 -6.59 -0.65 -5.06
CA GLU A 102 -7.55 -0.66 -6.17
C GLU A 102 -7.15 0.31 -7.29
N GLU A 103 -6.64 1.49 -6.93
CA GLU A 103 -6.13 2.46 -7.90
C GLU A 103 -4.89 1.91 -8.64
N ALA A 104 -3.98 1.23 -7.94
CA ALA A 104 -2.81 0.61 -8.55
C ALA A 104 -3.13 -0.57 -9.49
N LYS A 105 -4.34 -1.14 -9.39
CA LYS A 105 -4.81 -2.24 -10.24
C LYS A 105 -5.57 -1.77 -11.48
N ALA A 106 -5.93 -0.48 -11.57
CA ALA A 106 -6.72 0.10 -12.66
C ALA A 106 -5.93 0.17 -13.97
#